data_AF-A0A183BUR4-F1
#
_entry.id   AF-A0A183BUR4-F1
#
_cell.length_a   1.000
_cell.length_b   1.000
_cell.length_c   1.000
_cell.angle_alpha   90.00
_cell.angle_beta   90.00
_cell.angle_gamma   90.00
#
_symmetry.space_group_name_H-M   'P 1'
#
loop_
_entity.id
_entity.type
_entity.pdbx_description
1 polymer ?
#
loop_
_entity_poly.entity_id
_entity_poly.type
_entity_poly.pdbx_seq_one_letter_code
_entity_poly.pdbx_strand_id
1 'polypeptide(L)'
;MADPLTLLQEYTTGKRGLRELKHGGTSYYVFDDAAYPHDAKTNLSVYNKPDEYYSIESILNFWRMREMQHTAYVRDVSGKGIASITRVQRRDLIDFLRGGALPKEANMLAPIPPPIPASRLQDERNQLEPPDKKKPRLEQEKKGHVNGQRGRNRSQRTQQ
;
A
#
# COMPACT_ATOMS: atom_id res chain seq x y z
N MET A 1 -9.72 12.49 0.67
CA MET A 1 -9.12 11.15 0.86
C MET A 1 -9.13 10.45 -0.49
N ALA A 2 -8.05 9.76 -0.87
CA ALA A 2 -8.05 8.96 -2.09
C ALA A 2 -8.46 7.53 -1.74
N ASP A 3 -9.69 7.15 -2.09
CA ASP A 3 -10.18 5.78 -1.92
C ASP A 3 -9.58 4.88 -3.01
N PRO A 4 -9.19 3.63 -2.70
CA PRO A 4 -8.60 2.71 -3.67
C PRO A 4 -9.52 2.46 -4.87
N LEU A 5 -10.84 2.52 -4.67
CA LEU A 5 -11.83 2.35 -5.74
C LEU A 5 -11.87 3.55 -6.69
N THR A 6 -11.81 4.76 -6.15
CA THR A 6 -11.72 5.99 -6.94
C THR A 6 -10.41 6.03 -7.72
N LEU A 7 -9.30 5.62 -7.10
CA LEU A 7 -8.01 5.49 -7.77
C LEU A 7 -8.04 4.47 -8.93
N LEU A 8 -8.74 3.35 -8.75
CA LEU A 8 -8.96 2.37 -9.82
C LEU A 8 -9.80 2.95 -10.97
N GLN A 9 -10.83 3.74 -10.67
CA GLN A 9 -11.61 4.46 -11.70
C GLN A 9 -10.71 5.43 -12.49
N GLU A 10 -9.88 6.22 -11.80
CA GLU A 10 -8.95 7.14 -12.47
C GLU A 10 -7.94 6.39 -13.35
N TYR A 11 -7.46 5.23 -12.91
CA TYR A 11 -6.60 4.38 -13.72
C TYR A 11 -7.30 3.85 -14.98
N THR A 12 -8.52 3.34 -14.82
CA THR A 12 -9.29 2.73 -15.92
C THR A 12 -9.80 3.76 -16.93
N THR A 13 -10.01 5.00 -16.51
CA THR A 13 -10.28 6.15 -17.39
C THR A 13 -9.04 6.77 -18.02
N GLY A 14 -7.84 6.26 -17.70
CA GLY A 14 -6.56 6.74 -18.23
C GLY A 14 -6.08 8.06 -17.63
N LYS A 15 -6.71 8.54 -16.56
CA LYS A 15 -6.30 9.75 -15.83
C LYS A 15 -5.05 9.52 -14.99
N ARG A 16 -4.79 8.27 -14.57
CA ARG A 16 -3.68 7.91 -13.68
C ARG A 16 -3.00 6.62 -14.12
N GLY A 17 -1.70 6.49 -13.85
CA GLY A 17 -0.94 5.26 -14.07
C GLY A 17 -0.95 4.34 -12.84
N LEU A 18 -1.15 3.04 -13.05
CA LEU A 18 -0.96 2.00 -12.03
C LEU A 18 0.42 1.38 -12.23
N ARG A 19 1.25 1.35 -11.17
CA ARG A 19 2.51 0.60 -11.17
C ARG A 19 2.45 -0.49 -10.13
N GLU A 20 2.88 -1.70 -10.49
CA GLU A 20 3.02 -2.79 -9.52
C GLU A 20 4.45 -2.81 -8.99
N LEU A 21 4.61 -2.85 -7.68
CA LEU A 21 5.90 -2.90 -6.99
C LEU A 21 5.90 -4.10 -6.05
N LYS A 22 6.91 -4.95 -6.15
CA LYS A 22 7.06 -6.09 -5.25
C LYS A 22 8.06 -5.73 -4.14
N HIS A 23 7.61 -5.79 -2.89
CA HIS A 23 8.43 -5.47 -1.71
C HIS A 23 8.31 -6.59 -0.68
N GLY A 24 9.44 -7.11 -0.18
CA GLY A 24 9.46 -8.13 0.88
C GLY A 24 8.69 -9.43 0.57
N GLY A 25 8.49 -9.76 -0.71
CA GLY A 25 7.68 -10.91 -1.14
C GLY A 25 6.20 -10.61 -1.41
N THR A 26 5.71 -9.43 -1.02
CA THR A 26 4.34 -8.97 -1.21
C THR A 26 4.24 -8.01 -2.39
N SER A 27 3.20 -8.14 -3.22
CA SER A 27 2.94 -7.22 -4.34
C SER A 27 2.08 -6.03 -3.87
N TYR A 28 2.52 -4.83 -4.26
CA TYR A 28 1.88 -3.55 -3.97
C TYR A 28 1.48 -2.86 -5.27
N TYR A 29 0.29 -2.27 -5.28
CA TYR A 29 -0.21 -1.40 -6.33
C TYR A 29 0.04 0.05 -5.96
N VAL A 30 0.91 0.71 -6.70
CA VAL A 30 1.28 2.11 -6.56
C VAL A 30 0.47 2.95 -7.55
N PHE A 31 -0.38 3.80 -7.00
CA PHE A 31 -1.20 4.80 -7.66
C PHE A 31 -0.57 6.18 -7.49
N ASP A 32 0.38 6.51 -8.37
CA ASP A 32 1.14 7.77 -8.35
C ASP A 32 1.96 7.95 -7.05
N ASP A 33 1.37 8.54 -6.01
CA ASP A 33 2.00 8.78 -4.69
C ASP A 33 1.49 7.83 -3.59
N ALA A 34 0.35 7.16 -3.80
CA ALA A 34 -0.26 6.25 -2.82
C ALA A 34 -0.08 4.79 -3.23
N ALA A 35 0.40 3.95 -2.33
CA ALA A 35 0.59 2.53 -2.54
C ALA A 35 -0.30 1.70 -1.62
N TYR A 36 -0.88 0.64 -2.18
CA TYR A 36 -1.75 -0.30 -1.48
C TYR A 36 -1.28 -1.73 -1.73
N PRO A 37 -1.30 -2.63 -0.72
CA PRO A 37 -1.03 -4.05 -0.96
C PRO A 37 -2.09 -4.65 -1.88
N HIS A 38 -1.74 -5.69 -2.64
CA HIS A 38 -2.70 -6.37 -3.53
C HIS A 38 -3.91 -6.97 -2.80
N ASP A 39 -3.72 -7.41 -1.55
CA ASP A 39 -4.78 -7.93 -0.68
C ASP A 39 -5.59 -6.83 0.02
N ALA A 40 -5.24 -5.54 -0.17
CA ALA A 40 -5.98 -4.44 0.42
C ALA A 40 -7.47 -4.51 0.07
N LYS A 41 -8.30 -4.54 1.11
CA LYS A 41 -9.75 -4.45 0.97
C LYS A 41 -10.16 -3.06 0.52
N THR A 42 -11.14 -3.01 -0.36
CA THR A 42 -11.70 -1.78 -0.90
C THR A 42 -12.99 -1.41 -0.16
N ASN A 43 -13.58 -0.28 -0.54
CA ASN A 43 -14.91 0.12 -0.08
C ASN A 43 -16.06 -0.65 -0.77
N LEU A 44 -15.78 -1.57 -1.70
CA LEU A 44 -16.82 -2.34 -2.37
C LEU A 44 -17.18 -3.59 -1.56
N SER A 45 -18.40 -3.65 -1.05
CA SER A 45 -18.91 -4.85 -0.37
C SER A 45 -19.35 -5.93 -1.36
N VAL A 46 -19.25 -7.19 -0.94
CA VAL A 46 -19.72 -8.34 -1.69
C VAL A 46 -21.26 -8.33 -1.72
N TYR A 47 -21.83 -8.62 -2.89
CA TYR A 47 -23.28 -8.70 -3.03
C TYR A 47 -23.84 -9.71 -2.02
N ASN A 48 -24.84 -9.30 -1.24
CA ASN A 48 -25.46 -10.11 -0.19
C ASN A 48 -24.56 -10.38 1.05
N LYS A 49 -23.39 -9.74 1.14
CA LYS A 49 -22.50 -9.82 2.31
C LYS A 49 -21.88 -8.44 2.61
N PRO A 50 -22.53 -7.62 3.45
CA PRO A 50 -22.03 -6.30 3.79
C PRO A 50 -20.76 -6.31 4.66
N ASP A 51 -20.44 -7.45 5.27
CA ASP A 51 -19.23 -7.64 6.10
C ASP A 51 -17.99 -8.04 5.29
N GLU A 52 -18.20 -8.46 4.04
CA GLU A 52 -17.12 -8.94 3.17
C GLU A 52 -16.83 -7.92 2.08
N TYR A 53 -15.55 -7.56 1.93
CA TYR A 53 -15.10 -6.54 0.99
C TYR A 53 -14.23 -7.13 -0.11
N TYR A 54 -14.36 -6.63 -1.33
CA TYR A 54 -13.49 -7.01 -2.43
C TYR A 54 -12.10 -6.41 -2.26
N SER A 55 -11.07 -7.20 -2.59
CA SER A 55 -9.69 -6.71 -2.63
C SER A 55 -9.43 -5.91 -3.92
N ILE A 56 -8.44 -5.02 -3.91
CA ILE A 56 -8.00 -4.27 -5.11
C ILE A 56 -7.71 -5.24 -6.26
N GLU A 57 -7.03 -6.35 -5.96
CA GLU A 57 -6.72 -7.39 -6.94
C GLU A 57 -7.96 -8.01 -7.60
N SER A 58 -9.07 -8.19 -6.85
CA SER A 58 -10.34 -8.72 -7.38
C SER A 58 -10.90 -7.83 -8.47
N ILE A 59 -10.92 -6.51 -8.22
CA ILE A 59 -11.47 -5.50 -9.12
C ILE A 59 -10.57 -5.34 -10.36
N LEU A 60 -9.24 -5.36 -10.17
CA LEU A 60 -8.29 -5.30 -11.28
C LEU A 60 -8.37 -6.52 -12.19
N ASN A 61 -8.40 -7.73 -11.62
CA ASN A 61 -8.55 -8.96 -12.41
C ASN A 61 -9.87 -8.93 -13.19
N PHE A 62 -10.94 -8.47 -12.55
CA PHE A 62 -12.21 -8.28 -13.22
C PHE A 62 -12.12 -7.32 -14.41
N TRP A 63 -11.48 -6.16 -14.25
CA TRP A 63 -11.30 -5.20 -15.33
C TRP A 63 -10.49 -5.76 -16.50
N ARG A 64 -9.43 -6.53 -16.21
CA ARG A 64 -8.58 -7.20 -17.22
C ARG A 64 -9.37 -8.28 -17.97
N MET A 65 -10.25 -9.00 -17.30
CA MET A 65 -11.07 -10.09 -17.87
C MET A 65 -12.49 -9.66 -18.25
N ARG A 66 -12.76 -8.36 -18.39
CA ARG A 66 -14.12 -7.84 -18.65
C ARG A 66 -14.72 -8.33 -19.98
N GLU A 67 -13.86 -8.65 -20.94
CA GLU A 67 -14.24 -9.18 -22.26
C GLU A 67 -14.50 -10.69 -22.23
N MET A 68 -13.99 -11.39 -21.21
CA MET A 68 -14.18 -12.82 -21.05
C MET A 68 -15.58 -13.14 -20.51
N GLN A 69 -16.09 -14.31 -20.92
CA GLN A 69 -17.33 -14.87 -20.38
C GLN A 69 -17.27 -14.95 -18.86
N HIS A 70 -18.37 -14.57 -18.20
CA HIS A 70 -18.43 -14.49 -16.75
C HIS A 70 -18.14 -15.84 -16.06
N THR A 71 -18.60 -16.94 -16.65
CA THR A 71 -18.34 -18.30 -16.17
C THR A 71 -16.86 -18.65 -16.13
N ALA A 72 -16.10 -18.26 -17.15
CA ALA A 72 -14.66 -18.49 -17.22
C ALA A 72 -13.91 -17.58 -16.24
N TYR A 73 -14.31 -16.31 -16.14
CA TYR A 73 -13.77 -15.38 -15.14
C TYR A 73 -13.93 -15.95 -13.73
N VAL A 74 -15.14 -16.35 -13.31
CA VAL A 74 -15.39 -16.89 -11.97
C VAL A 74 -14.48 -18.08 -11.67
N ARG A 75 -14.23 -18.93 -12.66
CA ARG A 75 -13.36 -20.10 -12.52
C ARG A 75 -11.89 -19.70 -12.34
N ASP A 76 -11.43 -18.68 -13.05
CA ASP A 76 -10.07 -18.14 -12.94
C ASP A 76 -9.82 -17.43 -11.60
N VAL A 77 -10.72 -16.51 -11.19
CA VAL A 77 -10.58 -15.84 -9.88
C VAL A 77 -10.73 -16.81 -8.72
N SER A 78 -11.65 -17.78 -8.81
CA SER A 78 -11.78 -18.83 -7.79
C SER A 78 -10.50 -19.69 -7.70
N GLY A 79 -9.87 -20.02 -8.84
CA GLY A 79 -8.60 -20.73 -8.88
C GLY A 79 -7.43 -19.97 -8.24
N LYS A 80 -7.50 -18.63 -8.23
CA LYS A 80 -6.53 -17.75 -7.56
C LYS A 80 -6.85 -17.50 -6.08
N GLY A 81 -7.96 -18.03 -5.57
CA GLY A 81 -8.43 -17.76 -4.20
C GLY A 81 -8.99 -16.34 -4.01
N ILE A 82 -9.39 -15.69 -5.09
CA ILE A 82 -9.87 -14.30 -5.10
C ILE A 82 -11.40 -14.28 -5.08
N ALA A 83 -11.98 -13.33 -4.34
CA ALA A 83 -13.43 -13.12 -4.33
C ALA A 83 -13.96 -12.76 -5.73
N SER A 84 -14.93 -13.53 -6.21
CA SER A 84 -15.54 -13.33 -7.52
C SER A 84 -16.62 -12.25 -7.47
N ILE A 85 -16.58 -11.32 -8.44
CA ILE A 85 -17.59 -10.26 -8.55
C ILE A 85 -18.88 -10.85 -9.10
N THR A 86 -19.99 -10.59 -8.44
CA THR A 86 -21.29 -11.15 -8.84
C THR A 86 -21.78 -10.57 -10.17
N ARG A 87 -22.62 -11.33 -10.88
CA ARG A 87 -23.15 -10.91 -12.18
C ARG A 87 -23.96 -9.62 -12.12
N VAL A 88 -24.64 -9.37 -11.01
CA VAL A 88 -25.41 -8.13 -10.77
C VAL A 88 -24.49 -6.93 -10.59
N GLN A 89 -23.43 -7.07 -9.80
CA GLN A 89 -22.39 -6.05 -9.60
C GLN A 89 -21.56 -5.80 -10.86
N ARG A 90 -21.41 -6.81 -11.71
CA ARG A 90 -20.59 -6.74 -12.93
C ARG A 90 -20.89 -5.50 -13.75
N ARG A 91 -22.17 -5.19 -13.96
CA ARG A 91 -22.60 -4.09 -14.83
C ARG A 91 -22.32 -2.75 -14.18
N ASP A 92 -22.75 -2.58 -12.93
CA ASP A 92 -22.50 -1.37 -12.14
C ASP A 92 -21.01 -1.09 -11.97
N LEU A 93 -20.20 -2.11 -11.73
CA LEU A 93 -18.75 -1.95 -11.57
C LEU A 93 -18.06 -1.56 -12.89
N ILE A 94 -18.48 -2.12 -14.02
CA ILE A 94 -17.94 -1.69 -15.33
C ILE A 94 -18.31 -0.23 -15.59
N ASP A 95 -19.56 0.15 -15.33
CA ASP A 95 -20.02 1.53 -15.50
C ASP A 95 -19.21 2.49 -14.63
N PHE A 96 -19.06 2.15 -13.34
CA PHE A 96 -18.22 2.89 -12.41
C PHE A 96 -16.78 3.02 -12.91
N LEU A 97 -16.12 1.92 -13.29
CA LEU A 97 -14.73 1.97 -13.78
C LEU A 97 -14.60 2.79 -15.09
N ARG A 98 -15.66 2.94 -15.88
CA ARG A 98 -15.64 3.83 -17.06
C ARG A 98 -15.78 5.31 -16.71
N GLY A 99 -15.89 5.66 -15.42
CA GLY A 99 -16.10 7.03 -14.94
C GLY A 99 -17.53 7.30 -14.45
N GLY A 100 -18.32 6.24 -14.24
CA GLY A 100 -19.69 6.32 -13.71
C GLY A 100 -19.76 6.63 -12.20
N ALA A 101 -20.98 6.56 -11.65
CA ALA A 101 -21.24 6.78 -10.24
C ALA A 101 -20.82 5.58 -9.38
N LEU A 102 -20.49 5.83 -8.10
CA LEU A 102 -20.15 4.77 -7.15
C LEU A 102 -21.26 3.71 -7.11
N PRO A 103 -20.90 2.41 -7.15
CA PRO A 103 -21.89 1.34 -7.07
C PRO A 103 -22.62 1.44 -5.72
N LYS A 104 -23.92 1.08 -5.71
CA LYS A 104 -24.78 1.19 -4.51
C LYS A 104 -24.30 0.37 -3.31
N GLU A 105 -23.38 -0.54 -3.56
CA GLU A 105 -22.84 -1.53 -2.64
C GLU A 105 -21.47 -1.09 -2.10
N ALA A 106 -21.00 0.09 -2.52
CA ALA A 106 -19.87 0.75 -1.92
C ALA A 106 -20.24 1.22 -0.51
N ASN A 107 -19.60 0.66 0.50
CA ASN A 107 -19.74 1.08 1.87
C ASN A 107 -18.60 2.04 2.23
N MET A 108 -18.93 3.30 2.47
CA MET A 108 -17.96 4.34 2.85
C MET A 108 -17.35 4.09 4.24
N LEU A 109 -17.96 3.20 5.04
CA LEU A 109 -17.47 2.80 6.36
C LEU A 109 -16.56 1.57 6.33
N ALA A 110 -16.19 1.08 5.14
CA ALA A 110 -15.31 -0.06 5.00
C ALA A 110 -13.96 0.21 5.70
N PRO A 111 -13.37 -0.78 6.39
CA PRO A 111 -12.03 -0.67 6.95
C PRO A 111 -11.00 -0.71 5.82
N ILE A 112 -10.80 0.42 5.15
CA ILE A 112 -9.78 0.57 4.10
C ILE A 112 -8.42 0.71 4.80
N PRO A 113 -7.41 -0.10 4.45
CA PRO A 113 -6.07 0.07 5.00
C PRO A 113 -5.52 1.45 4.60
N PRO A 114 -4.79 2.13 5.51
CA PRO A 114 -4.24 3.44 5.21
C PRO A 114 -3.28 3.35 4.01
N PRO A 115 -3.30 4.33 3.08
CA PRO A 115 -2.35 4.38 1.98
C PRO A 115 -0.93 4.42 2.50
N ILE A 116 -0.05 3.61 1.91
CA ILE A 116 1.39 3.67 2.16
C ILE A 116 1.98 4.66 1.16
N PRO A 117 2.76 5.68 1.58
CA PRO A 117 3.39 6.59 0.62
C PRO A 117 4.36 5.82 -0.29
N ALA A 118 4.26 6.01 -1.61
CA ALA A 118 5.09 5.34 -2.60
C ALA A 118 6.60 5.53 -2.34
N SER A 119 6.97 6.71 -1.85
CA SER A 119 8.34 7.04 -1.41
C SER A 119 8.88 6.07 -0.36
N ARG A 120 8.04 5.58 0.57
CA ARG A 120 8.46 4.62 1.60
C ARG A 120 8.79 3.24 1.01
N LEU A 121 8.07 2.83 -0.04
CA LEU A 121 8.37 1.59 -0.76
C LEU A 121 9.61 1.71 -1.66
N GLN A 122 9.88 2.90 -2.21
CA GLN A 122 11.11 3.15 -2.98
C GLN A 122 12.35 3.24 -2.09
N ASP A 123 12.23 3.85 -0.91
CA ASP A 123 13.35 4.04 0.03
C ASP A 123 13.88 2.69 0.54
N GLU A 124 13.02 1.73 0.86
CA GLU A 124 13.46 0.38 1.25
C GLU A 124 13.91 -0.50 0.06
N ARG A 125 13.38 -0.29 -1.16
CA ARG A 125 13.91 -0.98 -2.35
C ARG A 125 15.38 -0.61 -2.59
N ASN A 126 15.75 0.63 -2.29
CA ASN A 126 17.12 1.13 -2.34
C ASN A 126 17.98 0.64 -1.14
N GLN A 127 17.38 0.05 -0.11
CA GLN A 127 18.08 -0.56 1.03
C GLN A 127 18.28 -2.08 0.87
N LEU A 128 17.65 -2.72 -0.13
CA LEU A 128 17.82 -4.14 -0.45
C LEU A 128 18.92 -4.39 -1.50
N GLU A 129 19.48 -3.33 -2.09
CA GLU A 129 20.83 -3.40 -2.66
C GLU A 129 21.82 -3.41 -1.47
N PRO A 130 22.80 -4.34 -1.43
CA PRO A 130 23.75 -4.38 -0.32
C PRO A 130 24.38 -2.99 -0.16
N PRO A 131 24.46 -2.43 1.05
CA PRO A 131 25.03 -1.11 1.25
C PRO A 131 26.56 -1.17 1.05
N ASP A 132 27.04 -1.14 -0.20
CA ASP A 132 28.41 -0.69 -0.44
C ASP A 132 28.41 0.84 -0.29
N LYS A 133 28.78 1.26 0.92
CA LYS A 133 29.24 2.59 1.32
C LYS A 133 28.22 3.73 1.20
N LYS A 134 27.68 4.14 2.35
CA LYS A 134 28.15 5.35 3.07
C LYS A 134 27.35 5.61 4.37
N LYS A 135 28.02 5.31 5.48
CA LYS A 135 27.95 5.90 6.83
C LYS A 135 26.96 7.07 7.02
N PRO A 136 25.97 6.97 7.93
CA PRO A 136 25.47 8.13 8.64
C PRO A 136 26.31 8.33 9.91
N ARG A 137 27.32 9.20 9.82
CA ARG A 137 27.97 9.78 11.00
C ARG A 137 27.08 10.94 11.46
N LEU A 138 26.17 10.65 12.39
CA LEU A 138 25.34 11.68 13.02
C LEU A 138 26.24 12.52 13.94
N GLU A 139 26.45 13.77 13.58
CA GLU A 139 27.22 14.75 14.35
C GLU A 139 26.27 15.66 15.15
N GLN A 140 26.62 15.78 16.44
CA GLN A 140 26.38 16.90 17.37
C GLN A 140 24.97 17.43 17.59
N GLU A 141 24.52 17.29 18.84
CA GLU A 141 23.84 18.39 19.52
C GLU A 141 24.65 18.84 20.75
N LYS A 142 24.93 20.15 20.78
CA LYS A 142 25.62 20.89 21.84
C LYS A 142 24.58 21.53 22.76
N LYS A 143 24.85 21.56 24.07
CA LYS A 143 24.55 22.62 25.09
C LYS A 143 24.73 21.97 26.47
N GLY A 144 25.43 22.50 27.47
CA GLY A 144 26.14 23.75 27.67
C GLY A 144 26.26 23.98 29.20
N HIS A 145 27.46 24.36 29.68
CA HIS A 145 27.78 25.09 30.93
C HIS A 145 27.34 24.47 32.30
N VAL A 146 28.03 24.61 33.44
CA VAL A 146 29.14 25.47 33.88
C VAL A 146 29.75 24.91 35.17
N ASN A 147 31.07 25.09 35.31
CA ASN A 147 31.84 25.39 36.54
C ASN A 147 31.87 24.42 37.74
N GLY A 148 33.07 23.95 38.05
CA GLY A 148 33.42 23.26 39.30
C GLY A 148 34.93 23.15 39.46
N GLN A 149 35.55 24.27 39.85
CA GLN A 149 36.97 24.45 40.12
C GLN A 149 37.61 23.42 41.09
N ARG A 150 38.92 23.26 40.88
CA ARG A 150 40.00 22.97 41.86
C ARG A 150 40.17 21.54 42.38
N GLY A 151 41.39 21.04 42.18
CA GLY A 151 41.94 19.96 43.00
C GLY A 151 43.27 19.42 42.48
N ARG A 152 44.35 20.17 42.73
CA ARG A 152 45.74 19.78 42.50
C ARG A 152 46.10 18.42 43.16
N ASN A 153 47.06 17.77 42.51
CA ASN A 153 48.22 17.07 43.07
C ASN A 153 48.13 15.60 43.55
N ARG A 154 49.03 14.82 42.92
CA ARG A 154 50.09 14.00 43.54
C ARG A 154 49.63 12.75 44.31
N SER A 155 49.98 11.57 43.78
CA SER A 155 51.08 10.76 44.33
C SER A 155 51.25 9.45 43.55
N GLN A 156 52.50 9.17 43.21
CA GLN A 156 52.97 7.83 42.87
C GLN A 156 52.80 6.91 44.10
N ARG A 157 52.22 5.71 43.92
CA ARG A 157 52.54 4.52 44.74
C ARG A 157 51.80 3.28 44.26
N THR A 158 52.55 2.32 43.72
CA THR A 158 52.19 0.89 43.62
C THR A 158 53.57 0.20 43.61
N GLN A 159 54.15 -0.28 44.72
CA GLN A 159 53.86 -1.55 45.45
C GLN A 159 53.55 -2.70 44.49
N GLN A 160 54.18 -3.86 44.51
CA GLN A 160 55.03 -4.52 45.51
C GLN A 160 55.86 -5.57 44.76
#